data_AF-A0A354NYX7-F1
#
_entry.id   AF-A0A354NYX7-F1
#
_cell.length_a   1.000
_cell.length_b   1.000
_cell.length_c   1.000
_cell.angle_alpha   90.00
_cell.angle_beta   90.00
_cell.angle_gamma   90.00
#
_symmetry.space_group_name_H-M   'P 1'
#
loop_
_entity.id
_entity.type
_entity.pdbx_description
1 polymer ?
#
loop_
_entity_poly.entity_id
_entity_poly.type
_entity_poly.pdbx_seq_one_letter_code
_entity_poly.pdbx_strand_id
1 'polypeptide(L)'
;MAQKGFSHRKLYFFRKQVRFCRQRGDKPHIFQLFTAFKLFKFRNVTISDNIDKFGGGIGIVVDDIDFDSYNSIFANHNTLDCFINQSSNYSGEYNIESSEGCDFNPVSGTDMQFRDPKLAPPTVNGDCNNSTPIGCTFKQAPITPGSPPVDAGDDPTCAHTDQRGFVRPSPCDIGAYELF
;
A
#
# COMPACT_ATOMS: atom_id res chain seq x y z
N MET A 1 -12.36 -2.19 -33.96
CA MET A 1 -11.89 -1.37 -32.84
C MET A 1 -10.80 -2.14 -32.12
N ALA A 2 -9.55 -1.69 -32.23
CA ALA A 2 -8.38 -2.42 -31.75
C ALA A 2 -8.29 -2.35 -30.21
N GLN A 3 -8.23 -3.51 -29.56
CA GLN A 3 -7.89 -3.64 -28.15
C GLN A 3 -6.46 -3.11 -27.96
N LYS A 4 -6.30 -1.97 -27.28
CA LYS A 4 -4.97 -1.46 -26.89
C LYS A 4 -4.37 -2.44 -25.89
N GLY A 5 -3.23 -3.05 -26.27
CA GLY A 5 -2.56 -4.09 -25.51
C GLY A 5 -2.09 -3.61 -24.12
N PHE A 6 -2.51 -4.33 -23.09
CA PHE A 6 -2.02 -4.18 -21.73
C PHE A 6 -0.68 -4.93 -21.58
N SER A 7 0.34 -4.26 -21.03
CA SER A 7 1.67 -4.83 -20.81
C SER A 7 1.74 -5.45 -19.40
N HIS A 8 1.43 -6.74 -19.28
CA HIS A 8 1.49 -7.46 -18.00
C HIS A 8 2.94 -7.63 -17.52
N ARG A 9 3.28 -7.14 -16.33
CA ARG A 9 4.54 -7.48 -15.64
C ARG A 9 4.20 -8.39 -14.45
N LYS A 10 4.79 -9.59 -14.42
CA LYS A 10 4.63 -10.59 -13.35
C LYS A 10 5.09 -10.02 -12.02
N LEU A 11 4.22 -10.09 -11.00
CA LEU A 11 4.62 -9.92 -9.61
C LEU A 11 5.18 -11.25 -9.10
N TYR A 12 6.44 -11.26 -8.69
CA TYR A 12 7.04 -12.42 -8.03
C TYR A 12 6.67 -12.38 -6.55
N PHE A 13 5.79 -13.29 -6.11
CA PHE A 13 5.52 -13.53 -4.70
C PHE A 13 6.71 -14.27 -4.08
N PHE A 14 7.69 -13.52 -3.57
CA PHE A 14 8.64 -14.08 -2.60
C PHE A 14 8.03 -13.97 -1.22
N ARG A 15 8.09 -15.09 -0.47
CA ARG A 15 7.62 -15.18 0.92
C ARG A 15 8.14 -13.98 1.73
N LYS A 16 7.21 -13.26 2.36
CA LYS A 16 7.38 -12.07 3.21
C LYS A 16 7.79 -10.80 2.43
N GLN A 17 6.98 -9.75 2.60
CA GLN A 17 7.15 -8.36 2.14
C GLN A 17 6.68 -8.07 0.71
N VAL A 18 5.52 -7.41 0.64
CA VAL A 18 5.12 -6.62 -0.52
C VAL A 18 5.94 -5.32 -0.48
N ARG A 19 6.95 -5.21 -1.35
CA ARG A 19 7.70 -3.96 -1.59
C ARG A 19 7.13 -3.28 -2.83
N PHE A 20 6.38 -2.19 -2.66
CA PHE A 20 6.06 -1.30 -3.77
C PHE A 20 6.84 0.00 -3.61
N CYS A 21 7.90 0.12 -4.40
CA CYS A 21 8.64 1.35 -4.57
C CYS A 21 8.05 2.15 -5.72
N ARG A 22 7.97 3.48 -5.55
CA ARG A 22 7.61 4.51 -6.55
C ARG A 22 7.96 4.10 -7.98
N GLN A 23 6.96 3.82 -8.81
CA GLN A 23 7.16 3.57 -10.24
C GLN A 23 6.87 4.84 -11.06
N ARG A 24 7.86 5.32 -11.84
CA ARG A 24 7.67 6.38 -12.83
C ARG A 24 7.22 5.76 -14.17
N GLY A 25 6.02 6.09 -14.65
CA GLY A 25 5.59 5.88 -16.05
C GLY A 25 4.13 5.46 -16.25
N ASP A 26 3.54 5.85 -17.39
CA ASP A 26 2.12 5.78 -17.79
C ASP A 26 1.50 4.38 -18.00
N LYS A 27 1.98 3.32 -17.31
CA LYS A 27 1.44 1.96 -17.46
C LYS A 27 0.62 1.57 -16.24
N PRO A 28 -0.69 1.27 -16.40
CA PRO A 28 -1.57 0.95 -15.29
C PRO A 28 -1.10 -0.32 -14.57
N HIS A 29 -1.03 -0.28 -13.25
CA HIS A 29 -0.80 -1.45 -12.41
C HIS A 29 -2.09 -2.22 -12.21
N ILE A 30 -2.49 -2.97 -13.24
CA ILE A 30 -3.57 -3.94 -13.12
C ILE A 30 -3.04 -5.17 -12.38
N PHE A 31 -3.50 -5.40 -11.15
CA PHE A 31 -3.42 -6.72 -10.51
C PHE A 31 -4.52 -7.62 -11.07
N GLN A 32 -4.32 -8.18 -12.26
CA GLN A 32 -5.20 -9.23 -12.80
C GLN A 32 -4.60 -10.60 -12.49
N LEU A 33 -5.30 -11.37 -11.65
CA LEU A 33 -4.95 -12.76 -11.34
C LEU A 33 -6.02 -13.70 -11.87
N PHE A 34 -5.67 -14.46 -12.89
CA PHE A 34 -6.40 -15.63 -13.34
C PHE A 34 -5.90 -16.85 -12.55
N THR A 35 -6.47 -17.15 -11.36
CA THR A 35 -6.66 -18.52 -10.82
C THR A 35 -7.25 -18.52 -9.40
N ALA A 36 -8.35 -19.29 -9.25
CA ALA A 36 -8.91 -20.05 -8.11
C ALA A 36 -8.90 -19.56 -6.64
N PHE A 37 -8.07 -18.62 -6.20
CA PHE A 37 -8.14 -18.05 -4.86
C PHE A 37 -7.87 -16.54 -4.93
N LYS A 38 -8.93 -15.75 -4.75
CA LYS A 38 -8.93 -14.29 -4.93
C LYS A 38 -8.79 -13.58 -3.57
N LEU A 39 -7.76 -13.89 -2.78
CA LEU A 39 -7.52 -13.30 -1.45
C LEU A 39 -6.22 -12.50 -1.40
N PHE A 40 -6.30 -11.23 -1.03
CA PHE A 40 -5.16 -10.36 -0.77
C PHE A 40 -5.09 -10.03 0.71
N LYS A 41 -3.89 -10.12 1.32
CA LYS A 41 -3.67 -9.78 2.73
C LYS A 41 -2.56 -8.76 2.90
N PHE A 42 -2.90 -7.58 3.41
CA PHE A 42 -1.94 -6.56 3.82
C PHE A 42 -1.95 -6.42 5.34
N ARG A 43 -0.74 -6.44 5.92
CA ARG A 43 -0.51 -6.22 7.34
C ARG A 43 0.72 -5.36 7.50
N ASN A 44 0.56 -4.20 8.12
CA ASN A 44 1.66 -3.25 8.34
C ASN A 44 2.45 -2.97 7.05
N VAL A 45 1.73 -2.57 6.00
CA VAL A 45 2.30 -2.16 4.71
C VAL A 45 2.10 -0.66 4.53
N THR A 46 3.05 0.00 3.86
CA THR A 46 2.86 1.36 3.35
C THR A 46 2.93 1.28 1.83
N ILE A 47 1.90 1.78 1.16
CA ILE A 47 1.86 1.99 -0.28
C ILE A 47 1.70 3.49 -0.47
N SER A 48 2.69 4.13 -1.10
CA SER A 48 2.66 5.58 -1.26
C SER A 48 3.35 6.08 -2.52
N ASP A 49 3.07 7.33 -2.89
CA ASP A 49 3.78 8.08 -3.92
C ASP A 49 3.74 7.44 -5.31
N ASN A 50 2.76 6.58 -5.57
CA ASN A 50 2.51 6.01 -6.88
C ASN A 50 1.69 6.96 -7.75
N ILE A 51 1.96 6.91 -9.05
CA ILE A 51 1.28 7.71 -10.08
C ILE A 51 0.54 6.73 -10.98
N ASP A 52 -0.78 6.67 -10.89
CA ASP A 52 -1.65 5.89 -11.76
C ASP A 52 -2.92 6.70 -12.09
N LYS A 53 -3.65 6.28 -13.13
CA LYS A 53 -4.92 6.88 -13.57
C LYS A 53 -6.13 6.33 -12.82
N PHE A 54 -6.02 5.13 -12.22
CA PHE A 54 -7.16 4.40 -11.65
C PHE A 54 -6.91 3.89 -10.22
N GLY A 55 -6.22 4.67 -9.39
CA GLY A 55 -5.83 4.26 -8.03
C GLY A 55 -4.34 3.97 -7.95
N GLY A 56 -3.58 4.91 -7.38
CA GLY A 56 -2.12 4.79 -7.28
C GLY A 56 -1.69 3.69 -6.30
N GLY A 57 -2.47 3.45 -5.24
CA GLY A 57 -2.16 2.44 -4.23
C GLY A 57 -2.66 1.07 -4.64
N ILE A 58 -3.97 0.90 -4.74
CA ILE A 58 -4.65 -0.36 -5.09
C ILE A 58 -5.59 -0.13 -6.26
N GLY A 59 -5.54 -1.01 -7.27
CA GLY A 59 -6.53 -1.07 -8.36
C GLY A 59 -7.12 -2.47 -8.49
N ILE A 60 -8.27 -2.71 -7.87
CA ILE A 60 -9.03 -3.97 -7.93
C ILE A 60 -10.28 -3.75 -8.79
N VAL A 61 -10.21 -4.22 -10.05
CA VAL A 61 -11.25 -4.03 -11.08
C VAL A 61 -12.02 -5.30 -11.43
N VAL A 62 -11.86 -6.35 -10.62
CA VAL A 62 -12.56 -7.63 -10.83
C VAL A 62 -13.42 -7.94 -9.62
N ASP A 63 -14.56 -8.58 -9.86
CA ASP A 63 -15.51 -8.96 -8.81
C ASP A 63 -15.02 -10.18 -8.00
N ASP A 64 -15.62 -10.39 -6.83
CA ASP A 64 -15.40 -11.55 -5.93
C ASP A 64 -13.95 -11.71 -5.42
N ILE A 65 -13.33 -10.61 -4.99
CA ILE A 65 -12.05 -10.66 -4.25
C ILE A 65 -12.32 -10.47 -2.76
N ASP A 66 -11.63 -11.25 -1.94
CA ASP A 66 -11.48 -10.98 -0.51
C ASP A 66 -10.22 -10.12 -0.32
N PHE A 67 -10.37 -8.94 0.26
CA PHE A 67 -9.29 -8.02 0.57
C PHE A 67 -9.21 -7.81 2.08
N ASP A 68 -8.20 -8.44 2.70
CA ASP A 68 -7.91 -8.27 4.12
C ASP A 68 -6.80 -7.22 4.28
N SER A 69 -7.07 -6.09 4.95
CA SER A 69 -6.04 -5.08 5.23
C SER A 69 -6.07 -4.66 6.68
N TYR A 70 -4.93 -4.74 7.37
CA TYR A 70 -4.82 -4.28 8.75
C TYR A 70 -3.56 -3.45 8.94
N ASN A 71 -3.65 -2.45 9.79
CA ASN A 71 -2.50 -1.63 10.20
C ASN A 71 -1.70 -1.08 9.00
N SER A 72 -2.34 -0.76 7.87
CA SER A 72 -1.64 -0.39 6.62
C SER A 72 -1.94 1.04 6.17
N ILE A 73 -1.00 1.65 5.45
CA ILE A 73 -1.07 3.03 4.94
C ILE A 73 -1.18 3.01 3.42
N PHE A 74 -2.15 3.76 2.88
CA PHE A 74 -2.30 4.06 1.47
C PHE A 74 -2.30 5.59 1.33
N ALA A 75 -1.23 6.18 0.78
CA ALA A 75 -1.11 7.63 0.84
C ALA A 75 -0.35 8.30 -0.31
N ASN A 76 -0.58 9.59 -0.50
CA ASN A 76 0.18 10.44 -1.42
C ASN A 76 0.14 9.95 -2.87
N HIS A 77 -0.97 9.36 -3.29
CA HIS A 77 -1.19 8.97 -4.68
C HIS A 77 -1.70 10.16 -5.51
N ASN A 78 -1.42 10.19 -6.81
CA ASN A 78 -1.78 11.30 -7.69
C ASN A 78 -3.29 11.38 -8.04
N THR A 79 -4.05 10.32 -7.79
CA THR A 79 -5.49 10.24 -8.04
C THR A 79 -6.19 9.72 -6.78
N LEU A 80 -6.65 8.47 -6.80
CA LEU A 80 -7.24 7.79 -5.65
C LEU A 80 -6.17 6.97 -4.92
N ASP A 81 -6.34 6.79 -3.61
CA ASP A 81 -5.49 5.87 -2.85
C ASP A 81 -5.82 4.41 -3.19
N CYS A 82 -7.11 4.13 -3.40
CA CYS A 82 -7.55 2.86 -3.96
C CYS A 82 -8.67 3.05 -4.99
N PHE A 83 -8.84 2.05 -5.83
CA PHE A 83 -10.02 1.84 -6.65
C PHE A 83 -10.41 0.38 -6.48
N ILE A 84 -11.44 0.14 -5.66
CA ILE A 84 -11.92 -1.21 -5.34
C ILE A 84 -13.36 -1.32 -5.85
N ASN A 85 -13.63 -2.29 -6.71
CA ASN A 85 -15.00 -2.53 -7.17
C ASN A 85 -15.87 -3.03 -6.01
N GLN A 86 -17.07 -2.46 -5.82
CA GLN A 86 -17.90 -2.64 -4.61
C GLN A 86 -18.48 -4.06 -4.41
N SER A 87 -18.15 -4.99 -5.30
CA SER A 87 -18.48 -6.42 -5.22
C SER A 87 -17.42 -7.26 -4.47
N SER A 88 -16.30 -6.67 -4.06
CA SER A 88 -15.28 -7.34 -3.24
C SER A 88 -15.60 -7.28 -1.74
N ASN A 89 -15.33 -8.36 -1.01
CA ASN A 89 -15.41 -8.36 0.45
C ASN A 89 -14.15 -7.71 1.03
N TYR A 90 -14.30 -6.52 1.61
CA TYR A 90 -13.26 -5.91 2.40
C TYR A 90 -13.38 -6.35 3.87
N SER A 91 -12.30 -6.83 4.45
CA SER A 91 -12.15 -7.11 5.87
C SER A 91 -10.90 -6.41 6.38
N GLY A 92 -11.06 -5.20 6.90
CA GLY A 92 -9.91 -4.47 7.41
C GLY A 92 -10.23 -3.47 8.50
N GLU A 93 -9.21 -3.18 9.30
CA GLU A 93 -9.26 -2.25 10.42
C GLU A 93 -7.88 -1.59 10.64
N TYR A 94 -7.89 -0.40 11.25
CA TYR A 94 -6.68 0.35 11.59
C TYR A 94 -5.79 0.69 10.38
N ASN A 95 -6.39 0.89 9.22
CA ASN A 95 -5.72 1.40 8.03
C ASN A 95 -5.82 2.92 7.96
N ILE A 96 -4.90 3.53 7.22
CA ILE A 96 -4.91 4.96 6.94
C ILE A 96 -4.99 5.15 5.42
N GLU A 97 -5.98 5.89 4.94
CA GLU A 97 -5.98 6.48 3.61
C GLU A 97 -5.79 8.00 3.69
N SER A 98 -4.93 8.57 2.84
CA SER A 98 -4.67 10.01 2.82
C SER A 98 -5.71 10.82 2.03
N SER A 99 -6.42 10.16 1.12
CA SER A 99 -7.40 10.71 0.20
C SER A 99 -8.69 9.88 0.22
N GLU A 100 -9.15 9.40 -0.94
CA GLU A 100 -10.39 8.66 -1.14
C GLU A 100 -10.17 7.40 -1.97
N GLY A 101 -11.22 6.57 -1.99
CA GLY A 101 -11.38 5.45 -2.93
C GLY A 101 -11.04 4.09 -2.36
N CYS A 102 -10.45 4.01 -1.17
CA CYS A 102 -10.36 2.74 -0.44
C CYS A 102 -11.70 2.32 0.15
N ASP A 103 -12.61 3.28 0.36
CA ASP A 103 -13.97 3.06 0.89
C ASP A 103 -13.94 2.07 2.06
N PHE A 104 -12.99 2.32 2.98
CA PHE A 104 -12.86 1.64 4.25
C PHE A 104 -14.10 1.96 5.07
N ASN A 105 -15.22 1.33 4.71
CA ASN A 105 -16.53 1.63 5.24
C ASN A 105 -16.38 1.65 6.76
N PRO A 106 -16.79 2.72 7.48
CA PRO A 106 -16.46 2.93 8.89
C PRO A 106 -17.19 1.97 9.85
N VAL A 107 -17.46 0.73 9.41
CA VAL A 107 -18.13 -0.34 10.15
C VAL A 107 -17.52 -0.51 11.55
N SER A 108 -16.23 -0.22 11.74
CA SER A 108 -15.54 -0.25 13.03
C SER A 108 -15.13 1.12 13.61
N GLY A 109 -15.06 2.20 12.80
CA GLY A 109 -14.50 3.51 13.20
C GLY A 109 -12.99 3.51 13.50
N THR A 110 -12.28 2.40 13.25
CA THR A 110 -10.83 2.25 13.51
C THR A 110 -9.96 2.60 12.31
N ASP A 111 -10.48 2.48 11.09
CA ASP A 111 -9.84 3.01 9.88
C ASP A 111 -9.87 4.54 9.87
N MET A 112 -8.75 5.17 9.48
CA MET A 112 -8.62 6.62 9.36
C MET A 112 -8.71 7.04 7.90
N GLN A 113 -9.88 7.57 7.52
CA GLN A 113 -10.10 8.13 6.18
C GLN A 113 -9.61 9.59 6.10
N PHE A 114 -9.22 10.01 4.89
CA PHE A 114 -8.78 11.39 4.59
C PHE A 114 -7.71 11.91 5.58
N ARG A 115 -6.80 11.03 6.00
CA ARG A 115 -5.83 11.30 7.05
C ARG A 115 -4.42 11.24 6.50
N ASP A 116 -3.76 12.39 6.43
CA ASP A 116 -2.35 12.45 6.06
C ASP A 116 -1.48 11.71 7.10
N PRO A 117 -0.81 10.60 6.73
CA PRO A 117 0.07 9.87 7.62
C PRO A 117 1.37 10.62 7.97
N LYS A 118 1.63 11.80 7.39
CA LYS A 118 2.86 12.59 7.53
C LYS A 118 4.11 11.73 7.25
N LEU A 119 4.07 11.05 6.12
CA LEU A 119 5.21 10.29 5.62
C LEU A 119 6.37 11.24 5.28
N ALA A 120 7.58 10.91 5.73
CA ALA A 120 8.78 11.63 5.31
C ALA A 120 9.03 11.40 3.80
N PRO A 121 9.74 12.28 3.09
CA PRO A 121 10.02 12.06 1.67
C PRO A 121 10.72 10.70 1.42
N PRO A 122 10.34 9.96 0.36
CA PRO A 122 10.99 8.70 0.03
C PRO A 122 12.48 8.94 -0.25
N THR A 123 13.34 8.15 0.39
CA THR A 123 14.79 8.27 0.19
C THR A 123 15.22 7.40 -0.98
N VAL A 124 16.12 7.94 -1.80
CA VAL A 124 16.63 7.27 -2.99
C VAL A 124 18.10 6.97 -2.78
N ASN A 125 18.47 5.69 -2.88
CA ASN A 125 19.85 5.24 -2.90
C ASN A 125 20.26 4.92 -4.35
N GLY A 126 21.45 5.36 -4.76
CA GLY A 126 22.00 5.15 -6.11
C GLY A 126 21.87 6.37 -7.03
N ASP A 127 22.50 6.31 -8.21
CA ASP A 127 22.47 7.39 -9.22
C ASP A 127 21.17 7.31 -10.03
N CYS A 128 20.11 7.93 -9.52
CA CYS A 128 18.78 7.90 -10.12
C CYS A 128 18.57 9.04 -11.11
N ASN A 129 19.34 9.01 -12.18
CA ASN A 129 19.08 9.81 -13.37
C ASN A 129 18.08 9.10 -14.31
N ASN A 130 17.40 9.88 -15.16
CA ASN A 130 16.37 9.38 -16.08
C ASN A 130 16.90 8.38 -17.14
N SER A 131 18.21 8.20 -17.25
CA SER A 131 18.84 7.51 -18.36
C SER A 131 19.14 6.04 -18.07
N THR A 132 19.33 5.65 -16.79
CA THR A 132 19.59 4.26 -16.39
C THR A 132 19.11 3.98 -14.96
N PRO A 133 17.94 3.32 -14.75
CA PRO A 133 17.45 2.97 -13.41
C PRO A 133 18.25 1.89 -12.68
N ILE A 134 19.34 1.39 -13.28
CA ILE A 134 20.10 0.25 -12.75
C ILE A 134 20.90 0.72 -11.54
N GLY A 135 20.58 0.17 -10.37
CA GLY A 135 21.21 0.53 -9.09
C GLY A 135 20.39 1.47 -8.21
N CYS A 136 19.22 1.92 -8.67
CA CYS A 136 18.27 2.67 -7.86
C CYS A 136 17.55 1.76 -6.86
N THR A 137 17.64 2.09 -5.58
CA THR A 137 16.75 1.54 -4.55
C THR A 137 16.01 2.68 -3.88
N PHE A 138 14.68 2.68 -4.02
CA PHE A 138 13.83 3.55 -3.23
C PHE A 138 13.63 2.88 -1.88
N LYS A 139 13.84 3.62 -0.80
CA LYS A 139 13.36 3.22 0.51
C LYS A 139 11.99 3.85 0.71
N GLN A 140 11.09 3.04 1.25
CA GLN A 140 9.77 3.49 1.68
C GLN A 140 9.93 4.70 2.61
N ALA A 141 9.03 5.66 2.47
CA ALA A 141 8.92 6.79 3.37
C ALA A 141 8.64 6.31 4.80
N PRO A 142 9.52 6.60 5.79
CA PRO A 142 9.19 6.35 7.18
C PRO A 142 8.15 7.37 7.68
N ILE A 143 7.38 6.99 8.70
CA ILE A 143 6.49 7.89 9.43
C ILE A 143 7.31 8.83 10.33
N THR A 144 6.76 10.01 10.67
CA THR A 144 7.44 11.00 11.54
C THR A 144 6.91 10.98 12.98
N PRO A 145 7.70 11.40 13.99
CA PRO A 145 7.20 11.53 15.36
C PRO A 145 5.93 12.38 15.47
N GLY A 146 4.95 11.92 16.26
CA GLY A 146 3.65 12.59 16.43
C GLY A 146 2.77 12.58 15.18
N SER A 147 3.05 11.69 14.22
CA SER A 147 2.18 11.45 13.08
C SER A 147 1.04 10.50 13.43
N PRO A 148 -0.08 10.52 12.69
CA PRO A 148 -1.23 9.64 12.96
C PRO A 148 -0.93 8.13 13.04
N PRO A 149 0.03 7.57 12.27
CA PRO A 149 0.35 6.15 12.37
C PRO A 149 1.03 5.71 13.67
N VAL A 150 1.59 6.65 14.46
CA VAL A 150 2.40 6.32 15.64
C VAL A 150 1.53 5.74 16.76
N ASP A 151 1.92 4.57 17.28
CA ASP A 151 1.25 3.82 18.37
C ASP A 151 -0.27 3.63 18.13
N ALA A 152 -0.69 3.54 16.86
CA ALA A 152 -2.10 3.57 16.47
C ALA A 152 -2.61 2.22 15.93
N GLY A 153 -1.75 1.22 15.81
CA GLY A 153 -2.11 -0.09 15.28
C GLY A 153 -2.83 -0.98 16.29
N ASP A 154 -3.49 -2.00 15.75
CA ASP A 154 -4.12 -3.08 16.52
C ASP A 154 -3.14 -4.24 16.77
N ASP A 155 -2.75 -4.42 18.03
CA ASP A 155 -1.73 -5.38 18.47
C ASP A 155 -1.98 -6.84 18.03
N PRO A 156 -3.20 -7.40 18.16
CA PRO A 156 -3.51 -8.73 17.65
C PRO A 156 -3.24 -8.92 16.16
N THR A 157 -3.28 -7.84 15.37
CA THR A 157 -3.10 -7.88 13.92
C THR A 157 -1.76 -7.33 13.44
N CYS A 158 -0.92 -6.83 14.34
CA CYS A 158 0.43 -6.34 14.06
C CYS A 158 1.36 -7.46 13.55
N ALA A 159 2.16 -7.13 12.54
CA ALA A 159 3.28 -7.97 12.12
C ALA A 159 4.35 -8.03 13.22
N HIS A 160 4.97 -9.20 13.43
CA HIS A 160 6.01 -9.35 14.47
C HIS A 160 7.23 -8.42 14.30
N THR A 161 7.55 -8.04 13.06
CA THR A 161 8.66 -7.14 12.76
C THR A 161 8.26 -6.11 11.71
N ASP A 162 8.93 -4.96 11.72
CA ASP A 162 8.86 -3.98 10.65
C ASP A 162 9.61 -4.47 9.38
N GLN A 163 9.58 -3.66 8.32
CA GLN A 163 10.21 -4.05 7.05
C GLN A 163 11.75 -4.14 7.10
N ARG A 164 12.38 -3.56 8.12
CA ARG A 164 13.83 -3.63 8.36
C ARG A 164 14.21 -4.85 9.20
N GLY A 165 13.22 -5.50 9.82
CA GLY A 165 13.38 -6.67 10.68
C GLY A 165 13.44 -6.34 12.18
N PHE A 166 13.14 -5.11 12.59
CA PHE A 166 13.04 -4.76 14.01
C PHE A 166 11.72 -5.24 14.59
N VAL A 167 11.73 -5.73 15.83
CA VAL A 167 10.51 -6.15 16.54
C VAL A 167 9.62 -4.95 16.79
N ARG A 168 8.31 -5.12 16.60
CA ARG A 168 7.32 -4.08 16.91
C ARG A 168 6.91 -4.13 18.38
N PRO A 169 6.89 -3.00 19.11
CA PRO A 169 6.24 -2.89 20.40
C PRO A 169 4.71 -2.95 20.27
N SER A 170 4.04 -2.86 21.41
CA SER A 170 2.58 -2.77 21.55
C SER A 170 2.26 -1.50 22.35
N PRO A 171 1.40 -0.58 21.84
CA PRO A 171 0.80 -0.57 20.50
C PRO A 171 1.86 -0.50 19.39
N CYS A 172 1.60 -1.14 18.25
CA CYS A 172 2.50 -1.01 17.09
C CYS A 172 2.14 0.20 16.21
N ASP A 173 3.09 0.65 15.42
CA ASP A 173 2.83 1.66 14.40
C ASP A 173 2.09 1.09 13.18
N ILE A 174 1.16 1.88 12.65
CA ILE A 174 0.52 1.60 11.37
C ILE A 174 1.54 1.80 10.24
N GLY A 175 1.54 0.91 9.25
CA GLY A 175 2.44 0.96 8.10
C GLY A 175 3.71 0.13 8.26
N ALA A 176 4.62 0.23 7.29
CA ALA A 176 5.74 -0.71 7.14
C ALA A 176 6.93 -0.49 8.07
N TYR A 177 7.03 0.69 8.68
CA TYR A 177 8.09 1.06 9.60
C TYR A 177 7.55 1.19 11.02
N GLU A 178 8.41 0.83 11.97
CA GLU A 178 8.25 1.19 13.38
C GLU A 178 9.15 2.39 13.71
N LEU A 179 8.66 3.35 14.47
CA LEU A 179 9.38 4.45 15.05
C LEU A 179 9.75 4.10 16.49
N PHE A 180 10.98 4.38 16.90
CA PHE A 180 11.51 4.11 18.24
C PHE A 180 12.00 5.40 18.90
#